data_AF-A0A7H4NVW6-F1
#
_entry.id   AF-A0A7H4NVW6-F1
#
_cell.length_a   1.000
_cell.length_b   1.000
_cell.length_c   1.000
_cell.angle_alpha   90.00
_cell.angle_beta   90.00
_cell.angle_gamma   90.00
#
_symmetry.space_group_name_H-M   'P 1'
#
loop_
_entity.id
_entity.type
_entity.pdbx_description
1 polymer ?
#
loop_
_entity_poly.entity_id
_entity_poly.type
_entity_poly.pdbx_seq_one_letter_code
_entity_poly.pdbx_strand_id
1 'polypeptide(L)'
;MKFRTNKLSLKIALASALLAASLSAQAKTGDTDQPIHIESDQQSLDMQGNVVTFTGNVVVTQGTIKINADKVVVTRPGGEKGKEVIDGYGNPATFYQMQDNGKPVKGRASKMHYELQNDFVVLTGNAHLEQNR
;
A
#
# COMPACT_ATOMS: atom_id res chain seq x y z
N MET A 1 22.42 -34.97 45.31
CA MET A 1 22.11 -35.34 43.91
C MET A 1 22.41 -34.15 43.00
N LYS A 2 23.34 -34.27 42.05
CA LYS A 2 23.74 -33.18 41.12
C LYS A 2 23.04 -33.41 39.77
N PHE A 3 22.15 -32.50 39.35
CA PHE A 3 21.44 -32.59 38.08
C PHE A 3 22.42 -32.41 36.91
N ARG A 4 22.49 -33.39 36.01
CA ARG A 4 23.23 -33.32 34.75
C ARG A 4 22.30 -32.73 33.69
N THR A 5 22.61 -31.55 33.18
CA THR A 5 21.89 -30.95 32.04
C THR A 5 22.35 -31.59 30.74
N ASN A 6 21.40 -32.10 29.95
CA ASN A 6 21.68 -32.85 28.74
C ASN A 6 21.83 -31.88 27.54
N LYS A 7 22.99 -31.90 26.87
CA LYS A 7 23.35 -30.95 25.78
C LYS A 7 22.42 -31.04 24.56
N LEU A 8 21.63 -32.11 24.44
CA LEU A 8 20.65 -32.33 23.37
C LEU A 8 19.40 -31.46 23.54
N SER A 9 18.97 -31.22 24.77
CA SER A 9 17.80 -30.40 25.11
C SER A 9 18.01 -28.92 24.76
N LEU A 10 19.26 -28.46 24.82
CA LEU A 10 19.64 -27.06 24.53
C LEU A 10 19.60 -26.75 23.03
N LYS A 11 19.87 -27.74 22.15
CA LYS A 11 19.84 -27.55 20.70
C LYS A 11 18.42 -27.52 20.13
N ILE A 12 17.50 -28.29 20.74
CA ILE A 12 16.08 -28.31 20.34
C ILE A 12 15.40 -27.00 20.70
N ALA A 13 15.72 -26.41 21.86
CA ALA A 13 15.21 -25.10 22.27
C ALA A 13 15.67 -23.94 21.37
N LEU A 14 16.84 -24.07 20.72
CA LEU A 14 17.39 -23.03 19.85
C LEU A 14 16.76 -23.06 18.43
N ALA A 15 16.33 -24.24 17.98
CA ALA A 15 15.67 -24.39 16.68
C ALA A 15 14.21 -23.88 16.68
N SER A 16 13.50 -24.01 17.81
CA SER A 16 12.13 -23.50 17.97
C SER A 16 12.05 -21.98 18.12
N ALA A 17 13.14 -21.31 18.53
CA ALA A 17 13.19 -19.85 18.62
C ALA A 17 13.29 -19.15 17.24
N LEU A 18 13.79 -19.84 16.21
CA LEU A 18 13.97 -19.27 14.87
C LEU A 18 12.71 -19.30 13.99
N LEU A 19 11.70 -20.12 14.33
CA LEU A 19 10.44 -20.17 13.59
C LEU A 19 9.39 -19.12 14.03
N ALA A 20 9.64 -18.39 15.11
CA ALA A 20 8.70 -17.38 15.63
C ALA A 20 8.86 -15.98 14.98
N ALA A 21 9.84 -15.79 14.08
CA ALA A 21 10.17 -14.48 13.53
C ALA A 21 9.49 -14.16 12.18
N SER A 22 8.65 -15.04 11.64
CA SER A 22 7.83 -14.73 10.48
C SER A 22 6.54 -14.02 10.90
N LEU A 23 6.69 -12.79 11.42
CA LEU A 23 5.55 -11.88 11.53
C LEU A 23 5.11 -11.52 10.11
N SER A 24 4.02 -12.15 9.67
CA SER A 24 3.26 -11.73 8.50
C SER A 24 2.91 -10.26 8.67
N ALA A 25 3.46 -9.43 7.77
CA ALA A 25 3.05 -8.04 7.65
C ALA A 25 1.61 -8.01 7.10
N GLN A 26 0.63 -8.08 7.99
CA GLN A 26 -0.75 -7.78 7.64
C GLN A 26 -0.85 -6.25 7.50
N ALA A 27 -1.08 -5.80 6.26
CA ALA A 27 -1.52 -4.44 6.01
C ALA A 27 -2.81 -4.18 6.81
N LYS A 28 -3.06 -2.92 7.19
CA LYS A 28 -4.20 -2.59 8.05
C LYS A 28 -5.49 -3.07 7.40
N THR A 29 -6.19 -3.95 8.10
CA THR A 29 -7.42 -4.57 7.61
C THR A 29 -8.51 -3.50 7.59
N GLY A 30 -9.01 -3.11 6.41
CA GLY A 30 -10.22 -2.25 6.25
C GLY A 30 -10.03 -0.87 5.64
N ASP A 31 -8.82 -0.49 5.18
CA ASP A 31 -8.67 0.75 4.40
C ASP A 31 -9.46 0.68 3.08
N THR A 32 -9.49 -0.47 2.42
CA THR A 32 -10.18 -0.69 1.13
C THR A 32 -11.70 -0.50 1.23
N ASP A 33 -12.29 -0.69 2.41
CA ASP A 33 -13.73 -0.48 2.64
C ASP A 33 -14.07 1.00 2.87
N GLN A 34 -13.06 1.87 3.06
CA GLN A 34 -13.28 3.30 3.26
C GLN A 34 -13.56 4.01 1.94
N PRO A 35 -14.35 5.11 1.96
CA PRO A 35 -14.53 5.96 0.79
C PRO A 35 -13.20 6.54 0.29
N ILE A 36 -13.08 6.67 -1.03
CA ILE A 36 -11.97 7.40 -1.66
C ILE A 36 -12.33 8.87 -1.73
N HIS A 37 -11.42 9.72 -1.26
CA HIS A 37 -11.45 11.16 -1.45
C HIS A 37 -10.28 11.59 -2.32
N ILE A 38 -10.52 12.51 -3.25
CA ILE A 38 -9.50 13.06 -4.16
C ILE A 38 -9.63 14.58 -4.12
N GLU A 39 -8.55 15.25 -3.75
CA GLU A 39 -8.39 16.69 -3.80
C GLU A 39 -7.39 17.06 -4.89
N SER A 40 -7.67 18.12 -5.65
CA SER A 40 -6.82 18.58 -6.76
C SER A 40 -7.19 19.99 -7.17
N ASP A 41 -6.28 20.67 -7.88
CA ASP A 41 -6.54 22.00 -8.46
C ASP A 41 -7.57 21.93 -9.60
N GLN A 42 -7.54 20.86 -10.40
CA GLN A 42 -8.41 20.69 -11.57
C GLN A 42 -8.89 19.24 -11.69
N GLN A 43 -10.13 19.07 -12.16
CA GLN A 43 -10.70 17.77 -12.53
C GLN A 43 -11.29 17.80 -13.94
N SER A 44 -11.21 16.67 -14.63
CA SER A 44 -11.86 16.43 -15.92
C SER A 44 -12.51 15.06 -15.94
N LEU A 45 -13.72 14.98 -16.48
CA LEU A 45 -14.51 13.76 -16.57
C LEU A 45 -14.73 13.36 -18.03
N ASP A 46 -14.32 12.15 -18.38
CA ASP A 46 -14.70 11.48 -19.63
C ASP A 46 -15.75 10.40 -19.31
N MET A 47 -17.00 10.71 -19.66
CA MET A 47 -18.13 9.80 -19.44
C MET A 47 -18.12 8.60 -20.39
N GLN A 48 -17.53 8.72 -21.58
CA GLN A 48 -17.51 7.63 -22.56
C GLN A 48 -16.48 6.58 -22.17
N GLY A 49 -15.32 7.02 -21.68
CA GLY A 49 -14.25 6.14 -21.18
C GLY A 49 -14.45 5.66 -19.73
N ASN A 50 -15.38 6.26 -18.97
CA ASN A 50 -15.46 6.11 -17.51
C ASN A 50 -14.13 6.46 -16.82
N VAL A 51 -13.51 7.56 -17.26
CA VAL A 51 -12.22 8.04 -16.77
C VAL A 51 -12.38 9.41 -16.11
N VAL A 52 -11.82 9.56 -14.92
CA VAL A 52 -11.71 10.85 -14.23
C VAL A 52 -10.23 11.20 -14.11
N THR A 53 -9.85 12.38 -14.57
CA THR A 53 -8.48 12.87 -14.49
C THR A 53 -8.42 14.05 -13.54
N PHE A 54 -7.50 13.99 -12.58
CA PHE A 54 -7.20 15.03 -11.60
C PHE A 54 -5.79 15.54 -11.85
N THR A 55 -5.60 16.85 -11.82
CA THR A 55 -4.29 17.49 -12.08
C THR A 55 -4.05 18.64 -11.13
N GLY A 56 -2.78 18.83 -10.77
CA GLY A 56 -2.33 19.87 -9.85
C GLY A 56 -2.52 19.47 -8.40
N ASN A 57 -1.39 19.30 -7.69
CA ASN A 57 -1.32 19.01 -6.26
C ASN A 57 -2.30 17.92 -5.80
N VAL A 58 -2.35 16.80 -6.52
CA VAL A 58 -3.38 15.80 -6.31
C VAL A 58 -3.09 14.99 -5.05
N VAL A 59 -4.08 14.92 -4.16
CA VAL A 59 -4.04 14.12 -2.93
C VAL A 59 -5.20 13.13 -2.95
N VAL A 60 -4.89 11.84 -2.98
CA VAL A 60 -5.88 10.76 -2.82
C VAL A 60 -5.77 10.22 -1.41
N THR A 61 -6.92 10.05 -0.73
CA THR A 61 -7.00 9.42 0.58
C THR A 61 -8.05 8.33 0.62
N GLN A 62 -7.74 7.24 1.31
CA GLN A 62 -8.65 6.13 1.55
C GLN A 62 -8.30 5.45 2.87
N GLY A 63 -9.08 5.70 3.92
CA GLY A 63 -8.71 5.28 5.28
C GLY A 63 -7.35 5.87 5.68
N THR A 64 -6.35 5.01 5.92
CA THR A 64 -4.97 5.44 6.20
C THR A 64 -4.09 5.59 4.97
N ILE A 65 -4.54 5.13 3.80
CA ILE A 65 -3.82 5.26 2.54
C ILE A 65 -3.83 6.73 2.12
N LYS A 66 -2.65 7.23 1.75
CA LYS A 66 -2.47 8.57 1.19
C LYS A 66 -1.52 8.52 -0.01
N ILE A 67 -1.96 9.07 -1.13
CA ILE A 67 -1.18 9.19 -2.36
C ILE A 67 -1.07 10.66 -2.72
N ASN A 68 0.13 11.15 -2.99
CA ASN A 68 0.33 12.49 -3.55
C ASN A 68 0.98 12.39 -4.93
N ALA A 69 0.48 13.14 -5.89
CA ALA A 69 0.93 13.11 -7.29
C ALA A 69 0.63 14.45 -7.99
N ASP A 70 1.29 14.70 -9.12
CA ASP A 70 1.02 15.86 -9.96
C ASP A 70 -0.25 15.64 -10.81
N LYS A 71 -0.51 14.38 -11.18
CA LYS A 71 -1.68 13.92 -11.92
C LYS A 71 -2.14 12.56 -11.42
N VAL A 72 -3.45 12.37 -11.31
CA VAL A 72 -4.08 11.08 -11.06
C VAL A 72 -5.14 10.80 -12.11
N VAL A 73 -5.15 9.59 -12.63
CA VAL A 73 -6.19 9.10 -13.55
C VAL A 73 -6.90 7.94 -12.86
N VAL A 74 -8.21 8.09 -12.65
CA VAL A 74 -9.07 7.05 -12.10
C VAL A 74 -9.90 6.48 -13.24
N THR A 75 -9.76 5.19 -13.49
CA THR A 75 -10.55 4.46 -14.49
C THR A 75 -11.48 3.50 -13.79
N ARG A 76 -12.73 3.40 -14.26
CA ARG A 76 -13.68 2.38 -13.81
C ARG A 76 -13.99 1.40 -14.95
N PRO A 77 -13.26 0.28 -15.06
CA PRO A 77 -13.51 -0.74 -16.07
C PRO A 77 -14.95 -1.25 -16.00
N GLY A 78 -15.65 -1.22 -17.13
CA GLY A 78 -17.06 -1.68 -17.23
C GLY A 78 -18.07 -0.84 -16.43
N GLY A 79 -17.66 0.29 -15.83
CA GLY A 79 -18.54 1.10 -14.99
C GLY A 79 -18.85 0.47 -13.62
N GLU A 80 -18.17 -0.61 -13.24
CA GLU A 80 -18.39 -1.33 -11.98
C GLU A 80 -17.69 -0.67 -10.79
N LYS A 81 -18.44 -0.35 -9.73
CA LYS A 81 -17.88 0.16 -8.48
C LYS A 81 -17.04 -0.92 -7.78
N GLY A 82 -15.92 -0.53 -7.18
CA GLY A 82 -14.98 -1.42 -6.49
C GLY A 82 -13.89 -1.99 -7.39
N LYS A 83 -13.96 -1.75 -8.72
CA LYS A 83 -12.94 -2.14 -9.70
C LYS A 83 -12.11 -0.96 -10.18
N GLU A 84 -12.16 0.17 -9.48
CA GLU A 84 -11.41 1.35 -9.85
C GLU A 84 -9.90 1.06 -9.90
N VAL A 85 -9.27 1.65 -10.91
CA VAL A 85 -7.83 1.66 -11.10
C VAL A 85 -7.34 3.09 -10.99
N ILE A 86 -6.38 3.34 -10.12
CA ILE A 86 -5.81 4.65 -9.84
C ILE A 86 -4.36 4.69 -10.34
N ASP A 87 -4.12 5.42 -11.43
CA ASP A 87 -2.78 5.70 -11.95
C ASP A 87 -2.32 7.10 -11.51
N GLY A 88 -1.33 7.16 -10.62
CA GLY A 88 -0.69 8.39 -10.15
C GLY A 88 0.64 8.66 -10.86
N TYR A 89 0.88 9.91 -11.23
CA TYR A 89 2.09 10.35 -11.92
C TYR A 89 2.68 11.57 -11.20
N GLY A 90 3.98 11.57 -10.95
CA GLY A 90 4.65 12.72 -10.35
C GLY A 90 6.17 12.60 -10.34
N ASN A 91 6.84 13.63 -9.81
CA ASN A 91 8.31 13.68 -9.74
C ASN A 91 8.83 14.00 -8.32
N PRO A 92 8.64 13.12 -7.30
CA PRO A 92 8.00 11.80 -7.37
C PRO A 92 6.54 11.81 -6.92
N ALA A 93 5.76 10.84 -7.38
CA ALA A 93 4.53 10.42 -6.70
C ALA A 93 4.89 9.68 -5.40
N THR A 94 4.08 9.86 -4.36
CA THR A 94 4.32 9.26 -3.04
C THR A 94 3.15 8.40 -2.58
N PHE A 95 3.45 7.35 -1.85
CA PHE A 95 2.50 6.45 -1.19
C PHE A 95 2.77 6.43 0.31
N TYR A 96 1.71 6.41 1.09
CA TYR A 96 1.76 6.19 2.52
C TYR A 96 0.59 5.29 2.93
N GLN A 97 0.84 4.36 3.84
CA GLN A 97 -0.19 3.58 4.51
C GLN A 97 0.25 3.26 5.94
N MET A 98 -0.68 3.30 6.90
CA MET A 98 -0.44 2.79 8.24
C MET A 98 -0.83 1.32 8.32
N GLN A 99 0.05 0.45 8.80
CA GLN A 99 -0.25 -0.98 8.99
C GLN A 99 -0.92 -1.25 10.35
N ASP A 100 -1.52 -2.44 10.51
CA ASP A 100 -2.16 -2.87 11.77
C ASP A 100 -1.21 -2.86 12.96
N ASN A 101 0.07 -3.12 12.70
CA ASN A 101 1.14 -3.08 13.72
C ASN A 101 1.57 -1.65 14.11
N GLY A 102 0.90 -0.62 13.59
CA GLY A 102 1.21 0.80 13.86
C GLY A 102 2.45 1.34 13.14
N LYS A 103 3.04 0.58 12.21
CA LYS A 103 4.21 1.01 11.43
C LYS A 103 3.76 1.50 10.04
N PRO A 104 4.36 2.59 9.54
CA PRO A 104 4.01 3.09 8.21
C PRO A 104 4.77 2.33 7.12
N VAL A 105 4.11 2.14 5.99
CA VAL A 105 4.72 1.85 4.70
C VAL A 105 4.77 3.15 3.91
N LYS A 106 5.94 3.49 3.38
CA LYS A 106 6.14 4.67 2.55
C LYS A 106 6.72 4.27 1.21
N GLY A 107 6.13 4.76 0.13
CA GLY A 107 6.60 4.54 -1.23
C GLY A 107 6.85 5.84 -1.96
N ARG A 108 7.77 5.83 -2.91
CA ARG A 108 7.93 6.91 -3.90
C ARG A 108 8.33 6.33 -5.25
N ALA A 109 7.79 6.90 -6.33
CA ALA A 109 8.09 6.49 -7.70
C ALA A 109 7.69 7.59 -8.69
N SER A 110 8.09 7.47 -9.95
CA SER A 110 7.61 8.35 -11.03
C SER A 110 6.15 8.04 -11.41
N LYS A 111 5.77 6.77 -11.35
CA LYS A 111 4.41 6.29 -11.60
C LYS A 111 3.98 5.34 -10.48
N MET A 112 2.73 5.47 -10.06
CA MET A 112 2.03 4.48 -9.24
C MET A 112 0.79 3.96 -9.96
N HIS A 113 0.50 2.69 -9.75
CA HIS A 113 -0.70 2.04 -10.25
C HIS A 113 -1.33 1.26 -9.09
N TYR A 114 -2.57 1.59 -8.73
CA TYR A 114 -3.29 0.94 -7.65
C TYR A 114 -4.59 0.34 -8.18
N GLU A 115 -4.73 -0.97 -8.06
CA GLU A 115 -5.95 -1.71 -8.37
C GLU A 115 -6.72 -1.98 -7.07
N LEU A 116 -7.87 -1.33 -6.89
CA LEU A 116 -8.67 -1.47 -5.67
C LEU A 116 -9.16 -2.90 -5.47
N GLN A 117 -9.60 -3.56 -6.54
CA GLN A 117 -10.17 -4.90 -6.47
C GLN A 117 -9.18 -5.92 -5.89
N ASN A 118 -7.88 -5.74 -6.16
CA ASN A 118 -6.83 -6.70 -5.83
C ASN A 118 -5.94 -6.22 -4.68
N ASP A 119 -6.23 -5.04 -4.11
CA ASP A 119 -5.37 -4.34 -3.16
C ASP A 119 -3.90 -4.29 -3.61
N PHE A 120 -3.69 -4.05 -4.90
CA PHE A 120 -2.39 -4.25 -5.54
C PHE A 120 -1.79 -2.93 -6.01
N VAL A 121 -0.60 -2.60 -5.48
CA VAL A 121 0.13 -1.38 -5.82
C VAL A 121 1.42 -1.71 -6.58
N VAL A 122 1.60 -1.09 -7.74
CA VAL A 122 2.84 -1.14 -8.53
C VAL A 122 3.49 0.24 -8.54
N LEU A 123 4.78 0.27 -8.18
CA LEU A 123 5.63 1.45 -8.23
C LEU A 123 6.60 1.33 -9.41
N THR A 124 6.64 2.30 -10.32
CA THR A 124 7.50 2.26 -11.52
C THR A 124 8.30 3.55 -11.68
N GLY A 125 9.59 3.40 -11.99
CA GLY A 125 10.53 4.50 -12.22
C GLY A 125 11.05 5.09 -10.90
N ASN A 126 12.37 4.99 -10.68
CA ASN A 126 13.03 5.41 -9.43
C ASN A 126 12.30 4.96 -8.17
N ALA A 127 11.69 3.78 -8.23
CA ALA A 127 10.80 3.27 -7.21
C ALA A 127 11.59 2.95 -5.93
N HIS A 128 11.07 3.39 -4.80
CA HIS A 128 11.61 3.11 -3.48
C HIS A 128 10.47 2.84 -2.52
N LEU A 129 10.59 1.77 -1.73
CA LEU A 129 9.63 1.38 -0.72
C LEU A 129 10.37 1.21 0.61
N GLU A 130 9.88 1.88 1.64
CA GLU A 130 10.40 1.84 2.99
C GLU A 130 9.33 1.25 3.90
N GLN A 131 9.68 0.18 4.61
CA GLN A 131 8.85 -0.45 5.62
C GLN A 131 9.72 -0.76 6.83
N ASN A 132 9.41 -0.13 7.96
CA ASN A 132 10.10 -0.43 9.21
C ASN A 132 9.61 -1.77 9.75
N ARG A 133 10.53 -2.73 9.91
CA ARG A 133 10.24 -4.05 10.48
C ARG A 133 10.07 -4.00 11.99
#